data_AF-A0A954B1S8-F1
#
_entry.id   AF-A0A954B1S8-F1
#
_cell.length_a   1.000
_cell.length_b   1.000
_cell.length_c   1.000
_cell.angle_alpha   90.00
_cell.angle_beta   90.00
_cell.angle_gamma   90.00
#
_symmetry.space_group_name_H-M   'P 1'
#
loop_
_entity.id
_entity.type
_entity.pdbx_description
1 polymer ?
#
loop_
_entity_poly.entity_id
_entity_poly.type
_entity_poly.pdbx_seq_one_letter_code
_entity_poly.pdbx_strand_id
1 'polypeptide(L)' 'MIRLVIYAVIFCLGLYAGVEYERVTGMERCLNAGGSVDPTGICIGAKAP' A
#
# COMPACT_ATOMS: atom_id res chain seq x y z
N MET A 1 -12.00 -6.97 29.49
CA MET A 1 -12.55 -6.56 28.17
C MET A 1 -11.65 -5.57 27.45
N ILE A 2 -11.21 -4.47 28.07
CA ILE A 2 -10.32 -3.45 27.47
C ILE A 2 -9.04 -4.03 26.83
N ARG A 3 -8.37 -5.00 27.48
CA ARG A 3 -7.16 -5.63 26.93
C ARG A 3 -7.37 -6.25 25.55
N LEU A 4 -8.50 -6.93 25.31
CA LEU A 4 -8.80 -7.54 24.00
C LEU A 4 -9.00 -6.48 22.92
N VAL A 5 -9.62 -5.34 23.27
CA VAL A 5 -9.83 -4.22 22.35
C VAL A 5 -8.49 -3.61 21.94
N ILE A 6 -7.56 -3.43 22.88
CA ILE A 6 -6.22 -2.91 22.59
C ILE A 6 -5.48 -3.82 21.61
N TYR A 7 -5.49 -5.14 21.85
CA TYR A 7 -4.84 -6.08 20.93
C TYR A 7 -5.49 -6.10 19.55
N ALA A 8 -6.82 -6.04 19.47
CA ALA A 8 -7.53 -5.97 18.20
C ALA A 8 -7.19 -4.69 17.41
N VAL A 9 -7.10 -3.55 18.08
CA VAL A 9 -6.75 -2.27 17.43
C VAL A 9 -5.31 -2.30 16.90
N ILE A 10 -4.35 -2.80 17.69
CA ILE A 10 -2.95 -2.94 17.25
C ILE A 10 -2.86 -3.88 16.05
N PHE A 11 -3.59 -5.00 16.08
CA PHE A 11 -3.61 -5.95 14.98
C PHE A 11 -4.19 -5.33 13.70
N CYS A 12 -5.32 -4.63 13.78
CA CYS A 12 -5.92 -3.94 12.64
C CYS A 12 -5.01 -2.84 12.08
N LEU A 13 -4.31 -2.09 12.93
CA LEU A 13 -3.33 -1.09 12.51
C LEU A 13 -2.15 -1.74 11.78
N GLY A 14 -1.66 -2.88 12.27
CA GLY A 14 -0.59 -3.63 11.61
C GLY A 14 -0.99 -4.12 10.21
N LEU A 15 -2.21 -4.66 10.07
CA LEU A 15 -2.75 -5.06 8.77
C LEU A 15 -2.89 -3.86 7.82
N TYR A 16 -3.41 -2.73 8.32
CA TYR A 16 -3.55 -1.51 7.52
C TYR A 16 -2.19 -1.00 7.04
N ALA A 17 -1.19 -0.94 7.93
CA ALA A 17 0.16 -0.51 7.57
C ALA A 17 0.81 -1.42 6.53
N GLY A 18 0.59 -2.74 6.62
CA GLY A 18 1.10 -3.70 5.62
C GLY A 18 0.49 -3.48 4.24
N VAL A 19 -0.83 -3.32 4.16
CA VAL A 19 -1.53 -3.05 2.89
C VAL A 19 -1.10 -1.72 2.28
N GLU A 20 -0.95 -0.67 3.11
CA GLU A 20 -0.50 0.64 2.64
C GLU A 20 0.95 0.58 2.14
N TYR A 21 1.82 -0.18 2.81
CA TYR A 21 3.19 -0.38 2.37
C TYR A 21 3.27 -1.07 1.00
N GLU A 22 2.44 -2.09 0.76
CA GLU A 22 2.36 -2.74 -0.56
C GLU A 22 1.87 -1.78 -1.66
N ARG A 23 0.87 -0.94 -1.35
CA ARG A 23 0.39 0.09 -2.29
C ARG A 23 1.48 1.10 -2.63
N VAL A 24 2.14 1.65 -1.61
CA VAL A 24 3.22 2.64 -1.81
C VAL A 24 4.37 2.02 -2.61
N THR A 25 4.81 0.82 -2.26
CA THR A 25 5.88 0.12 -2.98
C THR A 25 5.50 -0.17 -4.43
N GLY A 26 4.23 -0.53 -4.69
CA GLY A 26 3.71 -0.72 -6.05
C GLY A 26 3.73 0.55 -6.89
N MET A 27 3.36 1.69 -6.30
CA MET A 27 3.47 2.99 -6.94
C MET A 27 4.93 3.37 -7.20
N GLU A 28 5.82 3.22 -6.22
CA GLU A 28 7.25 3.50 -6.38
C GLU A 28 7.87 2.66 -7.51
N ARG A 29 7.50 1.38 -7.62
CA ARG A 29 7.92 0.52 -8.74
C ARG A 29 7.44 1.06 -10.09
N CYS A 30 6.21 1.55 -10.17
CA CYS A 30 5.68 2.18 -11.38
C CYS A 30 6.47 3.43 -11.78
N LEU A 31 6.70 4.33 -10.82
CA LEU A 31 7.49 5.55 -11.02
C LEU A 31 8.94 5.23 -11.42
N ASN A 32 9.57 4.26 -10.75
CA ASN A 32 10.93 3.82 -11.07
C ASN A 32 11.04 3.16 -12.45
N ALA A 33 9.97 2.52 -12.94
CA ALA A 33 9.88 1.98 -14.30
C ALA A 33 9.61 3.05 -15.38
N GLY A 34 9.59 4.34 -15.01
CA GLY A 34 9.34 5.46 -15.91
C GLY A 34 7.86 5.68 -16.23
N GLY A 35 6.95 5.03 -15.50
CA GLY A 35 5.51 5.23 -15.60
C GLY A 35 4.98 6.35 -14.72
N SER A 36 3.69 6.65 -14.87
CA SER A 36 2.92 7.52 -14.00
C SER A 36 1.80 6.74 -13.31
N VAL A 37 1.33 7.24 -12.17
CA VAL A 37 0.21 6.65 -11.42
C VAL A 37 -1.03 7.51 -11.65
N ASP A 38 -2.09 6.92 -12.19
CA ASP A 38 -3.39 7.58 -12.34
C ASP A 38 -4.05 7.80 -10.97
N PRO A 39 -4.93 8.81 -10.77
CA PRO A 39 -5.72 8.97 -9.54
C PRO A 39 -6.54 7.73 -9.13
N THR A 40 -6.79 6.80 -10.05
CA THR A 40 -7.40 5.50 -9.76
C THR A 40 -6.44 4.47 -9.14
N GLY A 41 -5.15 4.79 -9.01
CA GLY A 41 -4.11 3.90 -8.47
C GLY A 41 -3.55 2.91 -9.50
N ILE A 42 -3.89 3.07 -10.79
CA ILE A 42 -3.39 2.23 -11.87
C ILE A 42 -2.07 2.80 -12.38
N CYS A 43 -1.07 1.93 -12.54
CA CYS A 43 0.18 2.28 -13.19
C CYS A 43 -0.02 2.36 -14.71
N ILE A 44 0.30 3.52 -15.29
CA ILE A 44 0.19 3.79 -16.73
C ILE A 44 1.56 4.23 -17.27
N GLY A 45 1.88 3.82 -18.50
CA GLY A 45 3.11 4.26 -19.17
C GLY A 45 4.43 3.66 -18.66
N ALA A 46 4.41 2.82 -17.61
CA ALA A 46 5.58 2.02 -17.24
C ALA A 46 5.84 1.00 -18.35
N LYS A 47 7.09 0.92 -18.82
CA LYS A 47 7.52 -0.17 -19.69
C LYS A 47 7.42 -1.44 -18.85
N ALA A 48 6.42 -2.29 -19.14
CA ALA A 48 6.29 -3.57 -18.48
C ALA A 48 7.66 -4.29 -18.52
N PRO A 49 8.10 -4.93 -17.43
CA PRO A 49 9.26 -5.81 -17.50
C PRO A 49 9.07 -6.90 -18.56
#